data_AF-A0A3D4JVA2-F1
#
_entry.id   AF-A0A3D4JVA2-F1
#
_cell.length_a   1.000
_cell.length_b   1.000
_cell.length_c   1.000
_cell.angle_alpha   90.00
_cell.angle_beta   90.00
_cell.angle_gamma   90.00
#
_symmetry.space_group_name_H-M   'P 1'
#
loop_
_entity.id
_entity.type
_entity.pdbx_description
1 polymer ?
#
loop_
_entity_poly.entity_id
_entity_poly.type
_entity_poly.pdbx_seq_one_letter_code
_entity_poly.pdbx_strand_id
1 'polypeptide(L)'
;MQKKIRNPFWISTTLLKVLRKNYLMKKAKIVISKNANFDLKEISDWYNRLNKKLIWIFLKDFKEKVKYISENPLACETRYENYRIAFLKKFPFGIHYSYNAEENIIEIYSVFHTSRNTKQLEDRK
;
A
#
# COMPACT_ATOMS: atom_id res chain seq x y z
N MET A 1 -47.21 -8.88 4.11
CA MET A 1 -46.66 -10.19 4.51
C MET A 1 -45.22 -10.29 4.02
N GLN A 2 -44.22 -10.08 4.88
CA GLN A 2 -42.80 -10.09 4.50
C GLN A 2 -42.35 -11.53 4.21
N LYS A 3 -41.86 -11.81 2.99
CA LYS A 3 -41.24 -13.10 2.67
C LYS A 3 -39.83 -13.13 3.28
N LYS A 4 -39.73 -13.78 4.44
CA LYS A 4 -38.47 -14.12 5.12
C LYS A 4 -37.72 -15.12 4.23
N ILE A 5 -36.74 -14.65 3.46
CA ILE A 5 -35.85 -15.54 2.70
C ILE A 5 -35.00 -16.30 3.73
N ARG A 6 -35.36 -17.55 4.00
CA ARG A 6 -34.56 -18.48 4.81
C ARG A 6 -33.39 -18.94 3.97
N ASN A 7 -32.18 -18.53 4.36
CA ASN A 7 -30.94 -18.92 3.71
C ASN A 7 -30.74 -20.45 3.87
N PRO A 8 -30.56 -21.24 2.79
CA PRO A 8 -30.50 -22.70 2.89
C PRO A 8 -29.18 -23.19 3.48
N PHE A 9 -29.26 -24.19 4.35
CA PHE A 9 -28.17 -24.73 5.20
C PHE A 9 -27.05 -25.49 4.44
N TRP A 10 -27.08 -25.50 3.11
CA TRP A 10 -26.11 -26.22 2.26
C TRP A 10 -25.14 -25.31 1.50
N ILE A 11 -25.27 -23.99 1.58
CA ILE A 11 -24.21 -23.10 1.08
C ILE A 11 -23.14 -23.03 2.17
N SER A 12 -22.17 -23.93 2.11
CA SER A 12 -21.03 -23.97 3.02
C SER A 12 -20.47 -22.55 3.23
N THR A 13 -20.33 -22.13 4.49
CA THR A 13 -19.69 -20.86 4.87
C THR A 13 -18.30 -20.71 4.27
N THR A 14 -17.64 -21.83 3.96
CA THR A 14 -16.37 -21.87 3.22
C THR A 14 -16.56 -21.46 1.76
N LEU A 15 -17.58 -21.97 1.06
CA LEU A 15 -17.86 -21.60 -0.32
C LEU A 15 -18.29 -20.12 -0.42
N LEU A 16 -19.12 -19.66 0.51
CA LEU A 16 -19.52 -18.25 0.62
C LEU A 16 -18.32 -17.35 0.99
N LYS A 17 -17.38 -17.81 1.84
CA LYS A 17 -16.11 -17.12 2.09
C LYS A 17 -15.21 -17.08 0.85
N VAL A 18 -15.07 -18.19 0.13
CA VAL A 18 -14.22 -18.30 -1.07
C VAL A 18 -14.79 -17.49 -2.24
N LEU A 19 -16.09 -17.59 -2.49
CA LEU A 19 -16.78 -16.80 -3.51
C LEU A 19 -16.75 -15.30 -3.18
N ARG A 20 -16.89 -14.93 -1.89
CA ARG A 20 -16.72 -13.54 -1.44
C ARG A 20 -15.27 -13.06 -1.57
N LYS A 21 -14.27 -13.92 -1.37
CA LYS A 21 -12.84 -13.60 -1.55
C LYS A 21 -12.48 -13.43 -3.04
N ASN A 22 -13.08 -14.22 -3.94
CA ASN A 22 -12.78 -14.20 -5.38
C ASN A 22 -13.55 -13.11 -6.15
N TYR A 23 -14.74 -12.70 -5.71
CA TYR A 23 -15.51 -11.63 -6.36
C TYR A 23 -15.11 -10.20 -5.91
N LEU A 24 -14.41 -10.05 -4.77
CA LEU A 24 -14.09 -8.75 -4.18
C LEU A 24 -12.63 -8.27 -4.30
N MET A 25 -11.68 -9.10 -4.74
CA MET A 25 -10.27 -8.70 -4.82
C MET A 25 -9.94 -8.02 -6.15
N LYS A 26 -10.67 -6.95 -6.49
CA LYS A 26 -10.20 -6.01 -7.51
C LYS A 26 -8.98 -5.29 -6.91
N LYS A 27 -7.85 -5.28 -7.64
CA LYS A 27 -6.64 -4.55 -7.23
C LYS A 27 -7.00 -3.12 -6.79
N ALA A 28 -6.55 -2.74 -5.59
CA ALA A 28 -6.82 -1.42 -5.05
C ALA A 28 -6.21 -0.34 -5.96
N LYS A 29 -6.96 0.74 -6.17
CA LYS A 29 -6.48 1.90 -6.93
C LYS A 29 -5.42 2.61 -6.09
N ILE A 30 -4.28 2.93 -6.69
CA ILE A 30 -3.22 3.68 -6.03
C ILE A 30 -3.38 5.17 -6.33
N VAL A 31 -3.32 5.98 -5.28
CA VAL A 31 -3.19 7.44 -5.36
C VAL A 31 -1.89 7.83 -4.65
N ILE A 32 -1.09 8.68 -5.29
CA ILE A 32 0.18 9.17 -4.72
C ILE A 32 -0.01 10.64 -4.38
N SER A 33 0.17 10.99 -3.11
CA SER A 33 0.02 12.37 -2.65
C SER A 33 1.11 13.27 -3.23
N LYS A 34 0.89 14.58 -3.14
CA LYS A 34 1.92 15.57 -3.52
C LYS A 34 3.22 15.39 -2.72
N ASN A 35 3.10 15.06 -1.44
CA ASN A 35 4.25 14.85 -0.55
C ASN A 35 5.05 13.61 -0.96
N ALA A 36 4.37 12.49 -1.22
CA ALA A 36 5.03 11.29 -1.70
C ALA A 36 5.71 11.50 -3.07
N ASN A 37 5.11 12.29 -3.97
CA ASN A 37 5.75 12.66 -5.23
C ASN A 37 7.01 13.52 -5.01
N PHE A 38 6.99 14.43 -4.05
CA PHE A 38 8.17 15.21 -3.68
C PHE A 38 9.27 14.31 -3.12
N ASP A 39 8.94 13.42 -2.17
CA ASP A 39 9.90 12.46 -1.60
C ASP A 39 10.52 11.58 -2.71
N LEU A 40 9.70 11.05 -3.64
CA LEU A 40 10.18 10.26 -4.77
C LEU A 40 11.12 11.06 -5.70
N LYS A 41 10.83 12.35 -5.90
CA LYS A 41 11.70 13.23 -6.70
C LYS A 41 13.04 13.44 -6.01
N GLU A 42 13.06 13.72 -4.70
CA GLU A 42 14.31 13.90 -3.95
C GLU A 42 15.17 12.62 -3.96
N ILE A 43 14.52 11.46 -3.77
CA ILE A 43 15.18 10.15 -3.86
C ILE A 43 15.77 9.94 -5.25
N SER A 44 14.99 10.26 -6.30
CA SER A 44 15.43 10.17 -7.69
C SER A 44 16.65 11.05 -7.96
N ASP A 45 16.58 12.32 -7.58
CA ASP A 45 17.66 13.28 -7.78
C ASP A 45 18.93 12.85 -7.04
N TRP A 46 18.80 12.33 -5.81
CA TRP A 46 19.94 11.84 -5.03
C TRP A 46 20.61 10.63 -5.68
N TYR A 47 19.85 9.59 -6.03
CA TYR A 47 20.41 8.40 -6.67
C TYR A 47 20.96 8.68 -8.07
N ASN A 48 20.33 9.58 -8.84
CA ASN A 48 20.78 9.91 -10.18
C ASN A 48 22.14 10.63 -10.16
N ARG A 49 22.42 11.45 -9.13
CA ARG A 49 23.75 12.06 -8.92
C ARG A 49 24.82 11.04 -8.58
N LEU A 50 24.46 9.95 -7.89
CA LEU A 50 25.41 8.89 -7.52
C LEU A 50 25.67 7.94 -8.69
N ASN A 51 24.61 7.38 -9.27
CA ASN A 51 24.69 6.46 -10.40
C ASN A 51 23.29 6.28 -11.02
N LYS A 52 23.15 6.62 -12.30
CA LYS A 52 21.89 6.48 -13.06
C LYS A 52 21.31 5.06 -13.05
N LYS A 53 22.11 4.00 -12.89
CA LYS A 53 21.58 2.63 -12.75
C LYS A 53 20.83 2.42 -11.44
N LEU A 54 21.21 3.11 -10.36
CA LEU A 54 20.58 2.96 -9.05
C LEU A 54 19.12 3.42 -9.07
N ILE A 55 18.79 4.52 -9.76
CA ILE A 55 17.41 4.99 -9.85
C ILE A 55 16.50 3.98 -10.57
N TRP A 56 17.00 3.30 -11.61
CA TRP A 56 16.23 2.23 -12.28
C TRP A 56 15.95 1.05 -11.35
N ILE A 57 16.93 0.65 -10.54
CA ILE A 57 16.79 -0.45 -9.58
C ILE A 57 15.81 -0.04 -8.47
N PHE A 58 15.88 1.21 -7.98
CA PHE A 58 14.96 1.77 -7.00
C PHE A 58 13.52 1.80 -7.52
N LEU A 59 13.29 2.38 -8.70
CA LEU A 59 11.95 2.46 -9.29
C LEU A 59 11.36 1.07 -9.54
N LYS A 60 12.19 0.08 -9.90
CA LYS A 60 11.73 -1.30 -10.06
C LYS A 60 11.26 -1.88 -8.73
N ASP A 61 12.06 -1.78 -7.67
CA ASP A 61 11.71 -2.28 -6.33
C ASP A 61 10.48 -1.56 -5.76
N PHE A 62 10.40 -0.23 -5.94
CA PHE A 62 9.23 0.57 -5.56
C PHE A 62 7.96 0.09 -6.29
N LYS A 63 8.00 -0.07 -7.62
CA LYS A 63 6.86 -0.53 -8.41
C LYS A 63 6.42 -1.95 -8.02
N GLU A 64 7.37 -2.85 -7.78
CA GLU A 64 7.08 -4.21 -7.31
C GLU A 64 6.38 -4.18 -5.95
N LYS A 65 6.84 -3.33 -5.02
CA LYS A 65 6.21 -3.16 -3.72
C LYS A 65 4.82 -2.52 -3.81
N VAL A 66 4.65 -1.48 -4.64
CA VAL A 66 3.35 -0.84 -4.88
C VAL A 66 2.37 -1.82 -5.49
N LYS A 67 2.81 -2.67 -6.43
CA LYS A 67 1.99 -3.75 -6.97
C LYS A 67 1.56 -4.72 -5.88
N TYR A 68 2.50 -5.16 -5.04
CA TYR A 68 2.19 -6.07 -3.93
C TYR A 68 1.13 -5.50 -2.97
N ILE A 69 1.29 -4.25 -2.52
CA ILE A 69 0.31 -3.63 -1.60
C ILE A 69 -1.03 -3.38 -2.29
N SER A 70 -1.05 -3.10 -3.61
CA SER A 70 -2.31 -2.94 -4.34
C SER A 70 -3.13 -4.24 -4.43
N GLU A 71 -2.46 -5.39 -4.42
CA GLU A 71 -3.07 -6.71 -4.42
C GLU A 71 -3.37 -7.19 -2.99
N ASN A 72 -2.60 -6.71 -2.01
CA ASN A 72 -2.70 -7.12 -0.62
C ASN A 72 -2.64 -5.90 0.33
N PRO A 73 -3.65 -5.01 0.32
CA PRO A 73 -3.58 -3.73 1.05
C PRO A 73 -3.39 -3.89 2.56
N LEU A 74 -3.89 -5.00 3.11
CA LEU A 74 -3.88 -5.33 4.54
C LEU A 74 -2.69 -6.20 4.97
N ALA A 75 -1.80 -6.60 4.05
CA ALA A 75 -0.71 -7.53 4.36
C ALA A 75 0.46 -6.92 5.13
N CYS A 76 0.61 -5.59 5.13
CA CYS A 76 1.66 -4.92 5.90
C CYS A 76 1.15 -4.53 7.29
N GLU A 77 2.01 -4.59 8.29
CA GLU A 77 1.69 -4.28 9.68
C GLU A 77 1.14 -2.84 9.84
N THR A 78 0.10 -2.70 10.67
CA THR A 78 -0.47 -1.40 11.02
C THR A 78 0.39 -0.78 12.13
N ARG A 79 0.86 0.46 11.96
CA ARG A 79 1.60 1.15 13.03
C ARG A 79 0.69 1.95 13.96
N TYR A 80 -0.31 2.67 13.43
CA TYR A 80 -1.32 3.45 14.17
C TYR A 80 -2.53 3.72 13.26
N GLU A 81 -3.76 3.76 13.79
CA GLU A 81 -4.97 4.35 13.16
C GLU A 81 -5.06 4.29 11.61
N ASN A 82 -4.93 3.09 11.02
CA ASN A 82 -4.99 2.80 9.56
C ASN A 82 -3.76 3.13 8.72
N TYR A 83 -2.69 3.66 9.32
CA TYR A 83 -1.41 3.87 8.66
C TYR A 83 -0.57 2.60 8.65
N ARG A 84 -0.08 2.26 7.45
CA ARG A 84 0.70 1.06 7.16
C ARG A 84 2.01 1.44 6.50
N ILE A 85 3.02 0.61 6.71
CA ILE A 85 4.34 0.81 6.10
C ILE A 85 4.75 -0.45 5.37
N ALA A 86 5.07 -0.30 4.08
CA ALA A 86 5.60 -1.35 3.25
C ALA A 86 7.08 -1.09 2.97
N PHE A 87 7.96 -1.89 3.55
CA PHE A 87 9.40 -1.76 3.32
C PHE A 87 9.79 -2.29 1.95
N LEU A 88 10.64 -1.53 1.26
CA LEU A 88 11.30 -1.95 0.04
C LEU A 88 12.28 -3.11 0.32
N LYS A 89 12.55 -3.95 -0.68
CA LYS A 89 13.37 -5.16 -0.47
C LYS A 89 14.86 -4.88 -0.62
N LYS A 90 15.22 -3.99 -1.55
CA LYS A 90 16.61 -3.69 -1.94
C LYS A 90 17.12 -2.38 -1.37
N PHE A 91 16.21 -1.52 -0.92
CA PHE A 91 16.55 -0.20 -0.43
C PHE A 91 16.00 0.01 0.98
N PRO A 92 16.72 0.76 1.82
CA PRO A 92 16.29 1.09 3.18
C PRO A 92 15.21 2.18 3.15
N PHE A 93 14.07 1.93 2.48
CA PHE A 93 12.93 2.86 2.43
C PHE A 93 11.63 2.15 2.80
N GLY A 94 10.75 2.88 3.49
CA GLY A 94 9.37 2.51 3.77
C GLY A 94 8.41 3.34 2.93
N ILE A 95 7.44 2.67 2.29
CA ILE A 95 6.29 3.31 1.67
C ILE A 95 5.22 3.44 2.75
N HIS A 96 4.89 4.66 3.11
CA HIS A 96 3.84 4.95 4.07
C HIS A 96 2.52 5.13 3.34
N TYR A 97 1.51 4.35 3.71
CA TYR A 97 0.22 4.35 3.02
C TYR A 97 -0.96 4.09 3.95
N SER A 98 -2.14 4.52 3.53
CA SER A 98 -3.44 4.17 4.13
C SER A 98 -4.26 3.37 3.13
N TYR A 99 -5.22 2.59 3.62
CA TYR A 99 -6.15 1.84 2.77
C TYR A 99 -7.59 2.13 3.16
N ASN A 100 -8.35 2.71 2.22
CA ASN A 100 -9.79 2.87 2.33
C ASN A 100 -10.47 1.63 1.72
N ALA A 101 -11.08 0.80 2.56
CA ALA A 101 -11.75 -0.42 2.13
C ALA A 101 -13.09 -0.18 1.41
N GLU A 102 -13.77 0.94 1.69
CA GLU A 102 -15.05 1.29 1.06
C GLU A 102 -14.85 1.71 -0.40
N GLU A 103 -13.82 2.52 -0.66
CA GLU A 103 -13.47 2.99 -2.00
C GLU A 103 -12.49 2.07 -2.73
N ASN A 104 -11.89 1.10 -2.02
CA ASN A 104 -10.80 0.25 -2.48
C ASN A 104 -9.61 1.07 -3.03
N ILE A 105 -9.21 2.09 -2.27
CA ILE A 105 -8.14 3.02 -2.61
C ILE A 105 -7.01 2.88 -1.59
N ILE A 106 -5.77 2.84 -2.11
CA ILE A 106 -4.56 3.04 -1.32
C ILE A 106 -4.04 4.43 -1.61
N GLU A 107 -3.87 5.22 -0.56
CA GLU A 107 -3.19 6.49 -0.63
C GLU A 107 -1.76 6.34 -0.10
N ILE A 108 -0.77 6.60 -0.95
CA ILE A 108 0.63 6.69 -0.57
C ILE A 108 0.91 8.16 -0.24
N TYR A 109 1.20 8.44 1.03
CA TYR A 109 1.38 9.82 1.49
C TYR A 109 2.84 10.21 1.71
N SER A 110 3.74 9.25 1.92
CA SER A 110 5.18 9.52 1.95
C SER A 110 6.06 8.30 1.65
N VAL A 111 7.32 8.54 1.30
CA VAL A 111 8.36 7.50 1.08
C VAL A 111 9.63 7.90 1.82
N PHE A 112 9.94 7.23 2.94
CA PHE A 112 11.02 7.64 3.83
C PHE A 112 12.10 6.60 4.01
N HIS A 113 13.33 7.06 4.20
CA HIS A 113 14.48 6.20 4.47
C HIS A 113 14.40 5.64 5.91
N THR A 114 14.49 4.32 6.07
CA THR A 114 14.21 3.63 7.35
C THR A 114 15.18 3.97 8.46
N SER A 115 16.40 4.37 8.13
CA SER A 115 17.44 4.74 9.11
C SER A 115 17.78 6.23 9.16
N ARG A 116 17.16 7.09 8.34
CA ARG A 116 17.37 8.54 8.46
C ARG A 116 16.34 9.09 9.43
N ASN A 117 16.86 9.78 10.45
CA ASN A 117 16.20 10.37 11.61
C ASN A 117 14.70 10.68 11.43
N THR A 118 13.86 10.11 12.30
CA THR A 118 12.38 10.15 12.30
C THR A 118 11.76 11.53 12.51
N LYS A 119 12.57 12.58 12.70
CA LYS A 119 12.10 13.95 12.98
C LYS A 119 11.24 14.54 11.86
N GLN A 120 11.49 14.16 10.60
CA GLN A 120 10.73 14.66 9.44
C GLN A 120 9.27 14.17 9.37
N LEU A 121 8.93 13.10 10.10
CA LEU A 121 7.56 12.58 10.15
C LEU A 121 6.67 13.35 11.14
N GLU A 122 7.27 14.04 12.12
CA GLU A 122 6.53 14.79 13.16
C GLU A 122 6.06 16.15 12.65
N ASP A 123 6.84 16.80 11.77
CA ASP A 123 6.51 18.11 11.19
C ASP A 123 5.40 18.08 10.12
N ARG A 124 4.93 16.89 9.73
CA ARG A 124 3.92 16.69 8.68
C ARG A 124 2.56 16.18 9.22
N LYS A 125 2.40 16.05 10.54
CA LYS A 125 1.11 15.75 11.20
C LYS A 125 0.29 17.02 11.38
#